data_AF-A0A939VRE0-F1
#
_entry.id   AF-A0A939VRE0-F1
#
_cell.length_a   1.000
_cell.length_b   1.000
_cell.length_c   1.000
_cell.angle_alpha   90.00
_cell.angle_beta   90.00
_cell.angle_gamma   90.00
#
_symmetry.space_group_name_H-M   'P 1'
#
loop_
_entity.id
_entity.type
_entity.pdbx_description
1 polymer ?
#
loop_
_entity_poly.entity_id
_entity_poly.type
_entity_poly.pdbx_seq_one_letter_code
_entity_poly.pdbx_strand_id
1 'polypeptide(L)'
;MGITESVKNALDTVGCFVPEGNEDFDLREYLFDSLTFVSFMIEIENLLGISLPDEVLNFELLASFNGFVELIGEYTKEKQALEVTV
;
A
#
# COMPACT_ATOMS: atom_id res chain seq x y z
N MET A 1 -0.79 2.84 14.77
CA MET A 1 -0.77 1.91 13.63
C MET A 1 0.48 2.18 12.83
N GLY A 2 1.29 1.15 12.57
CA GLY A 2 2.42 1.26 11.65
C GLY A 2 1.95 1.15 10.20
N ILE A 3 2.77 1.61 9.25
CA ILE A 3 2.43 1.58 7.81
C ILE A 3 2.18 0.14 7.35
N THR A 4 3.00 -0.80 7.77
CA THR A 4 2.84 -2.24 7.52
C THR A 4 1.46 -2.76 7.93
N GLU A 5 0.94 -2.30 9.07
CA GLU A 5 -0.35 -2.74 9.60
C GLU A 5 -1.50 -2.16 8.78
N SER A 6 -1.41 -0.89 8.39
CA SER A 6 -2.37 -0.26 7.47
C SER A 6 -2.40 -0.96 6.12
N VAL A 7 -1.24 -1.35 5.58
CA VAL A 7 -1.17 -2.05 4.29
C VAL A 7 -1.81 -3.44 4.37
N LYS A 8 -1.56 -4.19 5.45
CA LYS A 8 -2.24 -5.48 5.69
C LYS A 8 -3.75 -5.31 5.85
N ASN A 9 -4.18 -4.25 6.52
CA ASN A 9 -5.60 -3.97 6.70
C ASN A 9 -6.28 -3.63 5.36
N ALA A 10 -5.61 -2.88 4.48
CA ALA A 10 -6.12 -2.61 3.13
C ALA A 10 -6.25 -3.91 2.31
N LEU A 11 -5.29 -4.83 2.42
CA LEU A 11 -5.38 -6.15 1.77
C LEU A 11 -6.58 -6.96 2.29
N ASP A 12 -6.79 -6.98 3.62
CA ASP A 12 -7.92 -7.66 4.24
C ASP A 12 -9.26 -7.10 3.76
N THR A 13 -9.38 -5.77 3.65
CA THR A 13 -10.57 -5.08 3.14
C THR A 13 -10.94 -5.46 1.71
N VAL A 14 -9.95 -5.71 0.84
CA VAL A 14 -10.20 -6.16 -0.53
C VAL A 14 -10.34 -7.67 -0.66
N GLY A 15 -10.31 -8.41 0.47
CA GLY A 15 -10.45 -9.87 0.50
C GLY A 15 -9.15 -10.63 0.19
N CYS A 16 -8.00 -9.95 0.21
CA CYS A 16 -6.67 -10.55 0.02
C CYS A 16 -6.04 -10.89 1.37
N PHE A 17 -6.08 -12.16 1.75
CA PHE A 17 -5.50 -12.63 3.01
C PHE A 17 -4.06 -13.07 2.80
N VAL A 18 -3.13 -12.41 3.50
CA VAL A 18 -1.70 -12.75 3.47
C VAL A 18 -1.32 -13.59 4.69
N PRO A 19 -0.55 -14.68 4.52
CA PRO A 19 -0.21 -15.59 5.61
C PRO A 19 0.68 -14.91 6.66
N GLU A 20 0.38 -15.13 7.93
CA GLU A 20 1.16 -14.60 9.05
C GLU A 20 2.57 -15.24 9.09
N GLY A 21 3.59 -14.41 9.30
CA GLY A 21 4.97 -14.85 9.49
C GLY A 21 5.88 -14.79 8.26
N ASN A 22 5.35 -14.51 7.06
CA ASN A 22 6.19 -14.12 5.92
C ASN A 22 6.44 -12.60 5.98
N GLU A 23 7.69 -12.23 6.19
CA GLU A 23 8.08 -10.82 6.30
C GLU A 23 8.13 -10.12 4.94
N ASP A 24 8.36 -10.85 3.84
CA ASP A 24 8.33 -10.31 2.48
C ASP A 24 7.71 -11.33 1.52
N PHE A 25 6.87 -10.86 0.61
CA PHE A 25 6.17 -11.69 -0.36
C PHE A 25 5.75 -10.86 -1.57
N ASP A 26 5.49 -11.53 -2.68
CA ASP A 26 5.05 -10.90 -3.91
C ASP A 26 3.53 -10.63 -3.84
N LEU A 27 3.12 -9.38 -3.78
CA LEU A 27 1.71 -8.98 -3.71
C LEU A 27 0.95 -9.33 -4.99
N ARG A 28 1.64 -9.51 -6.11
CA ARG A 28 1.04 -9.90 -7.41
C ARG A 28 0.48 -11.31 -7.36
N GLU A 29 0.97 -12.16 -6.46
CA GLU A 29 0.40 -13.50 -6.23
C GLU A 29 -0.94 -13.47 -5.49
N TYR A 30 -1.32 -12.32 -4.91
CA TYR A 30 -2.56 -12.14 -4.15
C TYR A 30 -3.54 -11.18 -4.84
N LEU A 31 -3.02 -10.20 -5.58
CA LEU A 31 -3.79 -9.22 -6.33
C LEU A 31 -3.93 -9.70 -7.78
N PHE A 32 -4.92 -10.56 -8.03
CA PHE A 32 -5.08 -11.30 -9.30
C PHE A 32 -5.64 -10.47 -10.46
N ASP A 33 -6.32 -9.36 -10.16
CA ASP A 33 -7.01 -8.55 -11.16
C ASP A 33 -6.83 -7.05 -10.91
N SER A 34 -6.93 -6.27 -11.99
CA SER A 34 -6.70 -4.82 -11.97
C SER A 34 -7.72 -4.06 -11.12
N LEU A 35 -8.93 -4.60 -10.91
CA LEU A 35 -9.95 -3.97 -10.10
C LEU A 35 -9.62 -4.10 -8.62
N THR A 36 -9.24 -5.30 -8.17
CA THR A 36 -8.77 -5.57 -6.81
C THR A 36 -7.51 -4.75 -6.51
N PHE A 37 -6.59 -4.64 -7.48
CA PHE A 37 -5.42 -3.76 -7.36
C PHE A 37 -5.80 -2.29 -7.15
N VAL A 38 -6.64 -1.73 -8.02
CA VAL A 38 -7.07 -0.32 -7.89
C VAL A 38 -7.82 -0.10 -6.57
N SER A 39 -8.69 -1.03 -6.18
CA SER A 39 -9.44 -0.95 -4.91
C SER A 39 -8.50 -0.97 -3.71
N PHE A 40 -7.44 -1.79 -3.76
CA PHE A 40 -6.41 -1.84 -2.73
C PHE A 40 -5.67 -0.50 -2.62
N MET A 41 -5.26 0.08 -3.75
CA MET A 41 -4.56 1.36 -3.77
C MET A 41 -5.41 2.49 -3.19
N ILE A 42 -6.69 2.56 -3.56
CA ILE A 42 -7.66 3.52 -2.99
C ILE A 42 -7.77 3.34 -1.48
N GLU A 43 -7.77 2.10 -0.99
CA GLU A 43 -7.92 1.86 0.43
C GLU A 43 -6.68 2.20 1.26
N ILE A 44 -5.50 2.06 0.66
CA ILE A 44 -4.25 2.61 1.22
C ILE A 44 -4.33 4.14 1.34
N GLU A 45 -4.75 4.82 0.27
CA GLU A 45 -4.94 6.28 0.27
C GLU A 45 -5.91 6.72 1.36
N ASN A 46 -7.05 6.03 1.51
CA ASN A 46 -8.04 6.32 2.54
C ASN A 46 -7.52 6.11 3.97
N LEU A 47 -6.81 4.99 4.21
CA LEU A 47 -6.30 4.65 5.56
C LEU A 47 -5.17 5.56 6.01
N LEU A 48 -4.30 5.99 5.09
CA LEU A 48 -3.14 6.83 5.39
C LEU A 48 -3.40 8.32 5.10
N GLY A 49 -4.53 8.63 4.47
CA GLY A 49 -4.90 9.96 4.01
C GLY A 49 -3.96 10.51 2.93
N ILE A 50 -3.20 9.67 2.23
CA ILE A 50 -2.27 10.11 1.18
C ILE A 50 -2.95 10.11 -0.19
N SER A 51 -2.30 10.71 -1.18
CA SER A 51 -2.67 10.53 -2.59
C SER A 51 -1.46 10.00 -3.33
N LEU A 52 -1.62 8.85 -3.96
CA LEU A 52 -0.59 8.18 -4.72
C LEU A 52 -0.68 8.62 -6.18
N PRO A 53 0.44 9.03 -6.81
CA PRO A 53 0.42 9.38 -8.21
C PRO A 53 0.17 8.14 -9.08
N ASP A 54 -0.41 8.33 -10.27
CA ASP A 54 -0.68 7.24 -11.22
C ASP A 54 0.57 6.42 -11.59
N GLU A 55 1.75 7.03 -11.52
CA GLU A 55 3.04 6.36 -11.76
C GLU A 55 3.33 5.24 -10.75
N VAL A 56 2.75 5.34 -9.54
CA VAL A 56 2.83 4.32 -8.48
C VAL A 56 1.77 3.24 -8.64
N LEU A 57 0.75 3.45 -9.49
CA LEU A 57 -0.22 2.42 -9.89
C LEU A 57 0.41 1.42 -10.89
N ASN A 58 1.67 1.06 -10.69
CA ASN A 58 2.38 0.07 -11.48
C ASN A 58 2.43 -1.27 -10.73
N PHE A 59 1.91 -2.31 -11.39
CA PHE A 59 1.90 -3.67 -10.89
C PHE A 59 3.30 -4.24 -10.60
N GLU A 60 4.36 -3.69 -11.21
CA GLU A 60 5.74 -4.10 -10.91
C GLU A 60 6.19 -3.71 -9.50
N LEU A 61 5.63 -2.64 -8.92
CA LEU A 61 5.95 -2.19 -7.56
C LEU A 61 5.39 -3.12 -6.49
N LEU A 62 4.50 -4.04 -6.87
CA LEU A 62 3.92 -5.07 -6.03
C LEU A 62 4.79 -6.33 -5.91
N ALA A 63 5.95 -6.38 -6.57
CA ALA A 63 6.83 -7.55 -6.53
C ALA A 63 7.35 -7.89 -5.12
N SER A 64 7.35 -6.94 -4.19
CA SER A 64 7.76 -7.12 -2.79
C SER A 64 6.87 -6.29 -1.88
N PHE A 65 6.27 -6.95 -0.90
CA PHE A 65 5.47 -6.31 0.15
C PHE A 65 6.29 -5.27 0.92
N ASN A 66 7.53 -5.60 1.29
CA ASN A 66 8.37 -4.65 2.01
C ASN A 66 8.75 -3.46 1.15
N GLY A 67 9.09 -3.68 -0.12
CA GLY A 67 9.36 -2.60 -1.07
C GLY A 67 8.15 -1.68 -1.24
N PHE A 68 6.94 -2.24 -1.30
CA PHE A 68 5.71 -1.47 -1.34
C PHE A 68 5.49 -0.67 -0.05
N VAL A 69 5.64 -1.29 1.13
CA VAL A 69 5.50 -0.62 2.43
C VAL A 69 6.49 0.55 2.59
N GLU A 70 7.75 0.37 2.17
CA GLU A 70 8.75 1.44 2.17
C GLU A 70 8.34 2.61 1.27
N LEU A 71 7.90 2.30 0.04
CA LEU A 71 7.43 3.30 -0.91
C LEU A 71 6.28 4.12 -0.33
N ILE A 72 5.25 3.46 0.21
CA ILE A 72 4.13 4.13 0.88
C ILE A 72 4.60 4.96 2.08
N GLY A 73 5.63 4.50 2.77
CA GLY A 73 6.30 5.24 3.84
C GLY A 73 6.86 6.58 3.41
N GLU A 74 7.47 6.67 2.24
CA GLU A 74 8.01 7.91 1.71
C GLU A 74 6.89 8.92 1.38
N TYR A 75 5.82 8.49 0.71
CA TYR A 75 4.66 9.35 0.43
C TYR A 75 3.97 9.85 1.70
N THR A 76 3.89 8.99 2.73
CA THR A 76 3.30 9.35 4.02
C THR A 76 4.14 10.40 4.75
N LYS A 77 5.47 10.39 4.61
CA LYS A 77 6.37 11.41 5.16
C LYS A 77 6.30 12.72 4.38
N GLU A 78 6.25 12.66 3.05
CA GLU A 78 6.12 13.85 2.20
C GLU A 78 4.85 14.63 2.50
N LYS A 79 3.71 13.95 2.68
CA LYS A 79 2.46 14.60 3.09
C LYS A 79 2.62 15.33 4.42
N GLN A 80 3.18 14.67 5.44
CA GLN A 80 3.38 15.27 6.77
C GLN A 80 4.36 16.45 6.74
N ALA A 81 5.35 16.46 5.85
CA ALA A 81 6.28 17.59 5.70
C ALA A 81 5.62 18.84 5.12
N LEU A 82 4.59 18.68 4.28
CA LEU A 82 3.84 19.79 3.67
C LEU A 82 2.81 20.41 4.64
N GLU A 83 2.28 19.64 5.59
CA GLU A 83 1.29 20.12 6.58
C GLU A 83 1.90 20.93 7.74
N VAL A 84 3.23 20.92 7.94
CA VAL A 84 3.90 21.60 9.07
C VAL A 84 4.28 23.07 8.76
N THR A 85 4.02 23.57 7.56
CA THR A 85 4.42 24.93 7.14
C THR A 85 3.29 25.98 7.20
N VAL A 86 2.11 25.65 7.76
CA VAL A 86 0.95 26.59 7.83
C VAL A 86 0.66 27.06 9.25
#